data_AF-G2ZVH4-F1
#
_entry.id   AF-G2ZVH4-F1
#
_cell.length_a   1.000
_cell.length_b   1.000
_cell.length_c   1.000
_cell.angle_alpha   90.00
_cell.angle_beta   90.00
_cell.angle_gamma   90.00
#
_symmetry.space_group_name_H-M   'P 1'
#
loop_
_entity.id
_entity.type
_entity.pdbx_description
1 polymer ?
#
loop_
_entity_poly.entity_id
_entity_poly.type
_entity_poly.pdbx_seq_one_letter_code
_entity_poly.pdbx_strand_id
1 'polypeptide(L)'
;MTKAATFQLEMTRFIRAPRERVFDAFTDQAALAVWHCPRGMSVLEASADPRVGGRYRVVMGGRDGSRHIAVGEYQQLDRAGFLAYTWAWESGSMPPDLKTLIEVTLTDQDGGTHLHMRHSGFPDMQTRNGHLAGWQSVFNRLSDYLDPEGSAGTVTVYGDPRSSYCRTVRMALEEKGMRYTLQPVPPHSPELLAHNPFGRVPAFSDGPIEFYETRAILSYIDEAFDGPSLLPQWGATAHARGEQWISLINCHAYDAMVRRYVLQYVFPKGENGQPERKTIDGALPEIAAQLDALEQAYEDRDYLVGGTVSMADLFLAPILAYLGMFPEGAALLEKRPNLQRGQAVMRARPSFAATQPQLH
;
A
#
# COMPACT_ATOMS: atom_id res chain seq x y z
N MET A 1 -25.53 40.81 -6.07
CA MET A 1 -25.35 39.61 -5.21
C MET A 1 -23.87 39.42 -5.01
N THR A 2 -23.38 39.61 -3.79
CA THR A 2 -21.98 39.37 -3.42
C THR A 2 -21.71 37.89 -3.61
N LYS A 3 -20.82 37.53 -4.54
CA LYS A 3 -20.37 36.14 -4.72
C LYS A 3 -19.74 35.73 -3.39
N ALA A 4 -20.36 34.78 -2.67
CA ALA A 4 -19.79 34.26 -1.44
C ALA A 4 -18.35 33.79 -1.71
N ALA A 5 -17.42 34.04 -0.79
CA ALA A 5 -16.05 33.55 -0.93
C ALA A 5 -16.08 32.01 -1.01
N THR A 6 -15.55 31.46 -2.10
CA THR A 6 -15.45 30.01 -2.30
C THR A 6 -14.10 29.51 -1.83
N PHE A 7 -14.03 28.23 -1.47
CA PHE A 7 -12.77 27.56 -1.14
C PHE A 7 -12.12 26.97 -2.40
N GLN A 8 -10.80 26.78 -2.33
CA GLN A 8 -10.01 26.12 -3.37
C GLN A 8 -8.95 25.20 -2.75
N LEU A 9 -8.42 24.29 -3.55
CA LEU A 9 -7.24 23.49 -3.26
C LEU A 9 -6.23 23.60 -4.40
N GLU A 10 -4.96 23.40 -4.07
CA GLU A 10 -3.87 23.32 -5.02
C GLU A 10 -3.06 22.06 -4.76
N MET A 11 -2.56 21.44 -5.84
CA MET A 11 -1.78 20.22 -5.77
C MET A 11 -0.70 20.22 -6.85
N THR A 12 0.47 19.70 -6.53
CA THR A 12 1.54 19.48 -7.50
C THR A 12 1.93 18.02 -7.58
N ARG A 13 2.39 17.60 -8.77
CA ARG A 13 2.97 16.28 -9.02
C ARG A 13 4.11 16.40 -10.02
N PHE A 14 5.18 15.67 -9.77
CA PHE A 14 6.16 15.36 -10.79
C PHE A 14 5.82 14.01 -11.41
N ILE A 15 5.80 13.92 -12.73
CA ILE A 15 5.48 12.70 -13.48
C ILE A 15 6.58 12.50 -14.53
N ARG A 16 7.21 11.31 -14.55
CA ARG A 16 8.24 10.94 -15.55
C ARG A 16 7.63 10.61 -16.92
N ALA A 17 7.00 11.61 -17.51
CA ALA A 17 6.43 11.56 -18.86
C ALA A 17 6.49 12.96 -19.52
N PRO A 18 6.56 13.04 -20.86
CA PRO A 18 6.44 14.31 -21.58
C PRO A 18 5.08 14.98 -21.35
N ARG A 19 5.03 16.32 -21.42
CA ARG A 19 3.82 17.11 -21.20
C ARG A 19 2.69 16.71 -22.12
N GLU A 20 3.02 16.33 -23.35
CA GLU A 20 2.09 15.83 -24.35
C GLU A 20 1.33 14.62 -23.82
N ARG A 21 2.04 13.63 -23.28
CA ARG A 21 1.42 12.41 -22.74
C ARG A 21 0.61 12.69 -21.49
N VAL A 22 1.07 13.61 -20.64
CA VAL A 22 0.33 14.01 -19.43
C VAL A 22 -0.98 14.68 -19.83
N PHE A 23 -0.96 15.62 -20.79
CA PHE A 23 -2.16 16.28 -21.30
C PHE A 23 -3.11 15.29 -21.99
N ASP A 24 -2.58 14.36 -22.78
CA ASP A 24 -3.39 13.33 -23.45
C ASP A 24 -4.14 12.47 -22.42
N ALA A 25 -3.55 12.21 -21.24
CA ALA A 25 -4.23 11.45 -20.20
C ALA A 25 -5.53 12.10 -19.68
N PHE A 26 -5.68 13.42 -19.79
CA PHE A 26 -6.91 14.15 -19.41
C PHE A 26 -7.94 14.28 -20.53
N THR A 27 -7.57 13.95 -21.77
CA THR A 27 -8.39 14.19 -22.97
C THR A 27 -8.70 12.91 -23.74
N ASP A 28 -7.93 11.85 -23.52
CA ASP A 28 -8.16 10.53 -24.09
C ASP A 28 -9.07 9.68 -23.19
N GLN A 29 -10.13 9.15 -23.79
CA GLN A 29 -11.13 8.33 -23.09
C GLN A 29 -10.52 7.05 -22.50
N ALA A 30 -9.62 6.39 -23.23
CA ALA A 30 -9.02 5.15 -22.77
C ALA A 30 -8.09 5.38 -21.58
N ALA A 31 -7.34 6.50 -21.58
CA ALA A 31 -6.55 6.92 -20.43
C ALA A 31 -7.43 7.21 -19.21
N LEU A 32 -8.50 8.01 -19.37
CA LEU A 32 -9.43 8.31 -18.27
C LEU A 32 -10.02 7.03 -17.63
N ALA A 33 -10.30 6.01 -18.45
CA ALA A 33 -10.78 4.71 -17.97
C ALA A 33 -9.76 3.94 -17.10
N VAL A 34 -8.48 4.33 -17.08
CA VAL A 34 -7.43 3.64 -16.32
C VAL A 34 -7.13 4.35 -15.00
N TRP A 35 -7.02 5.68 -15.01
CA TRP A 35 -6.46 6.43 -13.87
C TRP A 35 -7.48 7.30 -13.12
N HIS A 36 -8.60 7.68 -13.74
CA HIS A 36 -9.47 8.74 -13.22
C HIS A 36 -10.44 8.25 -12.12
N CYS A 37 -9.91 7.54 -11.14
CA CYS A 37 -10.58 7.14 -9.91
C CYS A 37 -9.58 7.01 -8.75
N PRO A 38 -10.00 7.11 -7.49
CA PRO A 38 -9.13 6.75 -6.37
C PRO A 38 -8.70 5.28 -6.42
N ARG A 39 -7.57 4.96 -5.79
CA ARG A 39 -7.22 3.57 -5.44
C ARG A 39 -8.33 2.91 -4.62
N GLY A 40 -8.49 1.60 -4.78
CA GLY A 40 -9.59 0.80 -4.21
C GLY A 40 -10.93 0.92 -4.93
N MET A 41 -11.02 1.79 -5.94
CA MET A 41 -12.13 1.87 -6.89
C MET A 41 -11.65 1.55 -8.31
N SER A 42 -12.60 1.33 -9.20
CA SER A 42 -12.34 1.18 -10.64
C SER A 42 -13.23 2.13 -11.45
N VAL A 43 -12.72 2.61 -12.58
CA VAL A 43 -13.56 3.30 -13.55
C VAL A 43 -14.36 2.26 -14.33
N LEU A 44 -15.69 2.32 -14.22
CA LEU A 44 -16.63 1.42 -14.91
C LEU A 44 -16.95 1.90 -16.32
N GLU A 45 -16.96 3.22 -16.51
CA GLU A 45 -17.28 3.88 -17.77
C GLU A 45 -16.56 5.23 -17.81
N ALA A 46 -15.96 5.56 -18.96
CA ALA A 46 -15.42 6.88 -19.23
C ALA A 46 -15.82 7.32 -20.64
N SER A 47 -16.14 8.60 -20.81
CA SER A 47 -16.35 9.24 -22.10
C SER A 47 -15.78 10.65 -22.08
N ALA A 48 -15.18 11.09 -23.19
CA ALA A 48 -14.66 12.45 -23.36
C ALA A 48 -14.85 12.96 -24.79
N ASP A 49 -15.35 14.18 -24.93
CA ASP A 49 -15.34 14.97 -26.17
C ASP A 49 -14.33 16.13 -25.98
N PRO A 50 -13.02 15.93 -26.29
CA PRO A 50 -11.94 16.83 -25.89
C PRO A 50 -11.84 18.05 -26.81
N ARG A 51 -12.85 18.91 -26.76
CA ARG A 51 -12.89 20.24 -27.39
C ARG A 51 -13.51 21.23 -26.42
N VAL A 52 -13.26 22.52 -26.61
CA VAL A 52 -13.92 23.56 -25.79
C VAL A 52 -15.45 23.45 -25.95
N GLY A 53 -16.17 23.42 -24.83
CA GLY A 53 -17.61 23.15 -24.74
C GLY A 53 -18.00 21.67 -24.87
N GLY A 54 -17.03 20.78 -25.12
CA GLY A 54 -17.22 19.34 -25.10
C GLY A 54 -17.29 18.79 -23.67
N ARG A 55 -17.98 17.67 -23.49
CA ARG A 55 -18.30 17.10 -22.18
C ARG A 55 -17.50 15.84 -21.90
N TYR A 56 -17.28 15.57 -20.63
CA TYR A 56 -16.75 14.30 -20.16
C TYR A 56 -17.64 13.71 -19.06
N ARG A 57 -17.50 12.40 -18.87
CA ARG A 57 -18.21 11.63 -17.83
C ARG A 57 -17.35 10.46 -17.39
N VAL A 58 -17.26 10.26 -16.08
CA VAL A 58 -16.51 9.15 -15.45
C VAL A 58 -17.37 8.51 -14.37
N VAL A 59 -17.64 7.22 -14.52
CA VAL A 59 -18.37 6.41 -13.54
C VAL A 59 -17.36 5.59 -12.75
N MET A 60 -17.27 5.85 -11.45
CA MET A 60 -16.38 5.15 -10.53
C MET A 60 -17.18 4.16 -9.69
N GLY A 61 -16.70 2.93 -9.59
CA GLY A 61 -17.31 1.84 -8.83
C GLY A 61 -16.44 1.43 -7.64
N GLY A 62 -17.05 1.32 -6.46
CA GLY A 62 -16.45 0.71 -5.27
C GLY A 62 -16.65 -0.80 -5.24
N ARG A 63 -15.82 -1.51 -4.47
CA ARG A 63 -15.92 -2.97 -4.28
C ARG A 63 -17.21 -3.40 -3.57
N ASP A 64 -17.82 -2.48 -2.82
CA ASP A 64 -19.12 -2.64 -2.16
C ASP A 64 -20.31 -2.43 -3.10
N GLY A 65 -20.06 -2.17 -4.39
CA GLY A 65 -21.09 -1.89 -5.39
C GLY A 65 -21.54 -0.43 -5.45
N SER A 66 -20.96 0.45 -4.62
CA SER A 66 -21.20 1.90 -4.70
C SER A 66 -20.80 2.46 -6.06
N ARG A 67 -21.50 3.52 -6.49
CA ARG A 67 -21.26 4.20 -7.77
C ARG A 67 -21.21 5.71 -7.56
N HIS A 68 -20.17 6.33 -8.11
CA HIS A 68 -19.95 7.78 -8.06
C HIS A 68 -19.71 8.29 -9.48
N ILE A 69 -20.50 9.25 -9.93
CA ILE A 69 -20.47 9.70 -11.31
C ILE A 69 -20.04 11.16 -11.36
N ALA A 70 -18.84 11.39 -11.88
CA ALA A 70 -18.28 12.71 -12.12
C ALA A 70 -18.51 13.13 -13.56
N VAL A 71 -18.94 14.37 -13.77
CA VAL A 71 -19.17 14.96 -15.09
C VAL A 71 -18.57 16.35 -15.15
N GLY A 72 -18.35 16.82 -16.37
CA GLY A 72 -17.96 18.19 -16.60
C GLY A 72 -17.87 18.56 -18.06
N GLU A 73 -17.35 19.75 -18.29
CA GLU A 73 -17.23 20.37 -19.61
C GLU A 73 -15.87 21.07 -19.71
N TYR A 74 -15.14 20.78 -20.79
CA TYR A 74 -13.86 21.41 -21.10
C TYR A 74 -14.07 22.89 -21.44
N GLN A 75 -13.46 23.76 -20.65
CA GLN A 75 -13.54 25.22 -20.79
C GLN A 75 -12.38 25.79 -21.62
N GLN A 76 -11.19 25.19 -21.49
CA GLN A 76 -10.00 25.60 -22.22
C GLN A 76 -9.07 24.41 -22.42
N LEU A 77 -8.47 24.31 -23.61
CA LEU A 77 -7.50 23.29 -23.97
C LEU A 77 -6.36 23.96 -24.75
N ASP A 78 -5.20 24.07 -24.10
CA ASP A 78 -3.95 24.49 -24.71
C ASP A 78 -2.97 23.32 -24.65
N ARG A 79 -2.73 22.73 -25.82
CA ARG A 79 -2.04 21.44 -25.95
C ARG A 79 -0.69 21.48 -25.23
N ALA A 80 -0.49 20.54 -24.31
CA ALA A 80 0.74 20.37 -23.52
C ALA A 80 1.13 21.55 -22.60
N GLY A 81 0.29 22.58 -22.49
CA GLY A 81 0.53 23.73 -21.60
C GLY A 81 -0.50 23.86 -20.49
N PHE A 82 -1.78 23.78 -20.84
CA PHE A 82 -2.86 24.08 -19.91
C PHE A 82 -4.19 23.42 -20.30
N LEU A 83 -4.97 22.99 -19.31
CA LEU A 83 -6.37 22.64 -19.52
C LEU A 83 -7.24 23.12 -18.35
N ALA A 84 -8.46 23.53 -18.65
CA ALA A 84 -9.48 23.86 -17.67
C ALA A 84 -10.78 23.14 -17.99
N TYR A 85 -11.42 22.55 -16.97
CA TYR A 85 -12.68 21.85 -17.11
C TYR A 85 -13.50 21.95 -15.82
N THR A 86 -14.83 21.99 -15.98
CA THR A 86 -15.73 22.00 -14.82
C THR A 86 -15.81 20.62 -14.19
N TRP A 87 -16.18 20.55 -12.91
CA TRP A 87 -16.42 19.33 -12.18
C TRP A 87 -17.76 19.39 -11.44
N ALA A 88 -18.56 18.35 -11.57
CA ALA A 88 -19.80 18.15 -10.84
C ALA A 88 -20.06 16.66 -10.60
N TRP A 89 -20.90 16.38 -9.60
CA TRP A 89 -21.38 15.03 -9.30
C TRP A 89 -22.82 14.88 -9.82
N GLU A 90 -23.11 13.85 -10.64
CA GLU A 90 -24.51 13.60 -11.09
C GLU A 90 -25.44 13.23 -9.92
N SER A 91 -24.89 12.57 -8.91
CA SER A 91 -25.58 12.19 -7.68
C SER A 91 -24.57 12.08 -6.53
N GLY A 92 -24.94 12.49 -5.33
CA GLY A 92 -24.09 12.37 -4.15
C GLY A 92 -24.36 13.45 -3.11
N SER A 93 -23.37 13.71 -2.26
CA SER A 93 -23.45 14.66 -1.15
C SER A 93 -23.33 16.13 -1.57
N MET A 94 -23.03 16.41 -2.84
CA MET A 94 -22.93 17.78 -3.36
C MET A 94 -24.26 18.22 -3.99
N PRO A 95 -24.62 19.51 -3.90
CA PRO A 95 -25.77 20.03 -4.61
C PRO A 95 -25.66 19.71 -6.12
N PRO A 96 -26.74 19.22 -6.78
CA PRO A 96 -26.70 18.85 -8.20
C PRO A 96 -26.24 19.99 -9.13
N ASP A 97 -26.49 21.23 -8.73
CA ASP A 97 -26.15 22.42 -9.51
C ASP A 97 -24.75 22.98 -9.18
N LEU A 98 -24.06 22.42 -8.17
CA LEU A 98 -22.72 22.89 -7.84
C LEU A 98 -21.74 22.41 -8.92
N LYS A 99 -21.18 23.39 -9.61
CA LYS A 99 -20.07 23.21 -10.56
C LYS A 99 -18.83 23.90 -10.02
N THR A 100 -17.79 23.12 -9.79
CA THR A 100 -16.46 23.61 -9.48
C THR A 100 -15.60 23.65 -10.74
N LEU A 101 -14.43 24.30 -10.68
CA LEU A 101 -13.52 24.45 -11.80
C LEU A 101 -12.16 23.84 -11.46
N ILE A 102 -11.68 22.97 -12.32
CA ILE A 102 -10.33 22.40 -12.30
C ILE A 102 -9.51 23.06 -13.39
N GLU A 103 -8.32 23.50 -13.04
CA GLU A 103 -7.31 24.01 -13.94
C GLU A 103 -6.02 23.23 -13.71
N VAL A 104 -5.39 22.78 -14.80
CA VAL A 104 -4.15 22.03 -14.77
C VAL A 104 -3.14 22.74 -15.66
N THR A 105 -2.03 23.15 -15.06
CA THR A 105 -0.88 23.73 -15.75
C THR A 105 0.23 22.69 -15.84
N LEU A 106 0.83 22.53 -17.02
CA LEU A 106 1.89 21.58 -17.29
C LEU A 106 3.15 22.33 -17.71
N THR A 107 4.23 22.15 -16.94
CA THR A 107 5.54 22.75 -17.21
C THR A 107 6.60 21.68 -17.31
N ASP A 108 7.59 21.88 -18.18
CA ASP A 108 8.73 20.97 -18.24
C ASP A 108 9.52 21.05 -16.93
N GLN A 109 10.01 19.90 -16.48
CA GLN A 109 10.97 19.77 -15.39
C GLN A 109 11.95 18.65 -15.76
N ASP A 110 13.21 18.74 -15.34
CA ASP A 110 14.22 17.72 -15.65
C ASP A 110 13.70 16.29 -15.39
N GLY A 111 13.69 15.47 -16.44
CA GLY A 111 13.21 14.08 -16.41
C GLY A 111 11.70 13.88 -16.55
N GLY A 112 10.89 14.93 -16.74
CA GLY A 112 9.45 14.78 -16.92
C GLY A 112 8.64 16.07 -16.92
N THR A 113 7.44 15.98 -16.36
CA THR A 113 6.47 17.08 -16.30
C THR A 113 6.18 17.44 -14.85
N HIS A 114 6.20 18.72 -14.55
CA HIS A 114 5.60 19.27 -13.34
C HIS A 114 4.14 19.66 -13.64
N LEU A 115 3.22 18.97 -13.00
CA LEU A 115 1.78 19.21 -13.04
C LEU A 115 1.39 20.04 -11.82
N HIS A 116 0.75 21.19 -12.04
CA HIS A 116 0.07 21.96 -11.00
C HIS A 116 -1.43 21.98 -11.28
N MET A 117 -2.24 21.52 -10.32
CA MET A 117 -3.69 21.57 -10.39
C MET A 117 -4.23 22.56 -9.37
N ARG A 118 -5.10 23.46 -9.82
CA ARG A 118 -5.96 24.28 -8.97
C ARG A 118 -7.41 23.83 -9.14
N HIS A 119 -8.09 23.51 -8.05
CA HIS A 119 -9.52 23.17 -8.06
C HIS A 119 -10.26 24.15 -7.15
N SER A 120 -11.18 24.94 -7.72
CA SER A 120 -11.84 26.06 -7.05
C SER A 120 -13.37 26.02 -7.19
N GLY A 121 -14.05 26.80 -6.34
CA GLY A 121 -15.51 26.90 -6.35
C GLY A 121 -16.20 26.05 -5.29
N PHE A 122 -15.47 25.51 -4.31
CA PHE A 122 -16.07 24.72 -3.25
C PHE A 122 -16.89 25.61 -2.29
N PRO A 123 -18.07 25.14 -1.83
CA PRO A 123 -18.94 25.91 -0.95
C PRO A 123 -18.42 25.99 0.49
N ASP A 124 -17.65 24.99 0.91
CA ASP A 124 -17.13 24.88 2.28
C ASP A 124 -15.79 24.12 2.32
N MET A 125 -15.14 24.19 3.48
CA MET A 125 -13.84 23.58 3.72
C MET A 125 -13.89 22.04 3.78
N GLN A 126 -14.99 21.46 4.27
CA GLN A 126 -15.13 20.02 4.41
C GLN A 126 -15.16 19.35 3.03
N THR A 127 -15.97 19.89 2.11
CA THR A 127 -16.03 19.51 0.71
C THR A 127 -14.66 19.61 0.05
N ARG A 128 -13.97 20.75 0.22
CA ARG A 128 -12.62 20.96 -0.33
C ARG A 128 -11.63 19.90 0.16
N ASN A 129 -11.66 19.58 1.46
CA ASN A 129 -10.77 18.58 2.05
C ASN A 129 -11.09 17.16 1.56
N GLY A 130 -12.36 16.81 1.37
CA GLY A 130 -12.76 15.54 0.79
C GLY A 130 -12.23 15.38 -0.65
N HIS A 131 -12.33 16.43 -1.47
CA HIS A 131 -11.76 16.42 -2.82
C HIS A 131 -10.23 16.34 -2.78
N LEU A 132 -9.56 17.03 -1.85
CA LEU A 132 -8.11 16.94 -1.67
C LEU A 132 -7.66 15.49 -1.42
N ALA A 133 -8.32 14.79 -0.50
CA ALA A 133 -8.02 13.39 -0.20
C ALA A 133 -8.25 12.47 -1.41
N GLY A 134 -9.38 12.66 -2.13
CA GLY A 134 -9.67 11.91 -3.35
C GLY A 134 -8.63 12.13 -4.45
N TRP A 135 -8.29 13.40 -4.73
CA TRP A 135 -7.32 13.75 -5.76
C TRP A 135 -5.91 13.25 -5.45
N GLN A 136 -5.51 13.17 -4.18
CA GLN A 136 -4.21 12.59 -3.82
C GLN A 136 -4.08 11.15 -4.34
N SER A 137 -5.10 10.34 -4.11
CA SER A 137 -5.17 8.95 -4.55
C SER A 137 -5.32 8.83 -6.07
N VAL A 138 -6.18 9.65 -6.69
CA VAL A 138 -6.36 9.68 -8.16
C VAL A 138 -5.06 10.00 -8.88
N PHE A 139 -4.29 10.97 -8.40
CA PHE A 139 -3.02 11.36 -9.02
C PHE A 139 -1.90 10.34 -8.83
N ASN A 140 -1.99 9.45 -7.84
CA ASN A 140 -1.08 8.31 -7.76
C ASN A 140 -1.36 7.34 -8.91
N ARG A 141 -2.64 7.04 -9.24
CA ARG A 141 -2.97 6.25 -10.44
C ARG A 141 -2.55 6.93 -11.75
N LEU A 142 -2.68 8.26 -11.84
CA LEU A 142 -2.19 9.00 -13.02
C LEU A 142 -0.68 8.82 -13.20
N SER A 143 0.05 8.87 -12.08
CA SER A 143 1.50 8.66 -12.08
C SER A 143 1.83 7.22 -12.49
N ASP A 144 1.18 6.20 -11.92
CA ASP A 144 1.36 4.80 -12.30
C ASP A 144 1.11 4.55 -13.79
N TYR A 145 0.11 5.22 -14.37
CA TYR A 145 -0.26 5.07 -15.78
C TYR A 145 0.79 5.68 -16.73
N LEU A 146 1.39 6.80 -16.34
CA LEU A 146 2.26 7.59 -17.20
C LEU A 146 3.75 7.29 -17.01
N ASP A 147 4.15 6.98 -15.77
CA ASP A 147 5.52 6.72 -15.40
C ASP A 147 5.98 5.34 -15.93
N PRO A 148 7.12 5.25 -16.63
CA PRO A 148 7.65 3.96 -17.09
C PRO A 148 7.95 2.96 -15.97
N GLU A 149 8.18 3.43 -14.74
CA GLU A 149 8.36 2.57 -13.57
C GLU A 149 7.03 2.04 -13.01
N GLY A 150 5.89 2.51 -13.52
CA GLY A 150 4.55 2.19 -13.03
C GLY A 150 4.38 2.60 -11.57
N SER A 151 3.77 1.73 -10.78
CA SER A 151 3.57 1.98 -9.35
C SER A 151 4.85 2.15 -8.53
N ALA A 152 6.03 1.75 -9.03
CA ALA A 152 7.28 2.01 -8.32
C ALA A 152 7.66 3.49 -8.27
N GLY A 153 7.06 4.34 -9.11
CA GLY A 153 7.22 5.79 -9.08
C GLY A 153 6.48 6.48 -7.93
N THR A 154 5.50 5.83 -7.32
CA THR A 154 4.76 6.36 -6.16
C THR A 154 4.91 5.49 -4.92
N VAL A 155 4.96 4.17 -5.08
CA VAL A 155 4.99 3.18 -4.00
C VAL A 155 6.43 2.94 -3.55
N THR A 156 6.74 3.38 -2.32
CA THR A 156 8.04 3.15 -1.69
C THR A 156 7.89 2.45 -0.34
N VAL A 157 8.72 1.42 -0.12
CA VAL A 157 8.91 0.76 1.18
C VAL A 157 10.23 1.24 1.75
N TYR A 158 10.21 1.84 2.93
CA TYR A 158 11.40 2.32 3.63
C TYR A 158 11.78 1.34 4.73
N GLY A 159 12.98 0.76 4.65
CA GLY A 159 13.54 -0.03 5.76
C GLY A 159 14.55 -1.08 5.34
N ASP A 160 15.15 -1.73 6.34
CA ASP A 160 16.13 -2.80 6.14
C ASP A 160 15.47 -4.04 5.48
N PRO A 161 15.98 -4.54 4.32
CA PRO A 161 15.42 -5.72 3.66
C PRO A 161 15.42 -6.99 4.51
N ARG A 162 16.28 -7.07 5.55
CA ARG A 162 16.36 -8.22 6.47
C ARG A 162 15.24 -8.23 7.51
N SER A 163 14.60 -7.09 7.76
CA SER A 163 13.46 -7.02 8.69
C SER A 163 12.32 -7.93 8.23
N SER A 164 11.82 -8.78 9.12
CA SER A 164 10.67 -9.64 8.82
C SER A 164 9.45 -8.82 8.43
N TYR A 165 9.24 -7.66 9.06
CA TYR A 165 8.12 -6.77 8.75
C TYR A 165 8.29 -6.02 7.42
N CYS A 166 9.50 -5.58 7.07
CA CYS A 166 9.75 -5.02 5.73
C CYS A 166 9.48 -6.09 4.67
N ARG A 167 9.89 -7.33 4.93
CA ARG A 167 9.64 -8.46 4.05
C ARG A 167 8.14 -8.77 3.93
N THR A 168 7.38 -8.71 5.02
CA THR A 168 5.90 -8.85 5.01
C THR A 168 5.24 -7.84 4.08
N VAL A 169 5.60 -6.55 4.16
CA VAL A 169 5.06 -5.50 3.25
C VAL A 169 5.41 -5.80 1.80
N ARG A 170 6.68 -6.14 1.53
CA ARG A 170 7.12 -6.46 0.18
C ARG A 170 6.39 -7.68 -0.38
N MET A 171 6.22 -8.74 0.41
CA MET A 171 5.46 -9.91 -0.03
C MET A 171 4.02 -9.55 -0.38
N ALA A 172 3.36 -8.68 0.41
CA ALA A 172 2.02 -8.21 0.10
C ALA A 172 1.95 -7.48 -1.24
N LEU A 173 2.93 -6.62 -1.55
CA LEU A 173 3.02 -5.94 -2.86
C LEU A 173 3.25 -6.93 -4.01
N GLU A 174 4.12 -7.93 -3.82
CA GLU A 174 4.33 -9.00 -4.81
C GLU A 174 3.06 -9.83 -5.05
N GLU A 175 2.31 -10.17 -3.99
CA GLU A 175 1.02 -10.89 -4.11
C GLU A 175 -0.02 -10.08 -4.89
N LYS A 176 0.02 -8.74 -4.78
CA LYS A 176 -0.82 -7.82 -5.57
C LYS A 176 -0.28 -7.58 -6.99
N GLY A 177 0.91 -8.09 -7.32
CA GLY A 177 1.57 -7.84 -8.61
C GLY A 177 2.03 -6.39 -8.77
N MET A 178 2.29 -5.68 -7.67
CA MET A 178 2.65 -4.26 -7.68
C MET A 178 4.16 -4.05 -7.73
N ARG A 179 4.58 -3.13 -8.60
CA ARG A 179 5.97 -2.65 -8.62
C ARG A 179 6.14 -1.64 -7.48
N TYR A 180 7.28 -1.68 -6.83
CA TYR A 180 7.60 -0.77 -5.72
C TYR A 180 9.09 -0.49 -5.69
N THR A 181 9.44 0.64 -5.09
CA THR A 181 10.82 0.96 -4.72
C THR A 181 11.06 0.49 -3.29
N LEU A 182 12.13 -0.27 -3.06
CA LEU A 182 12.65 -0.49 -1.71
C LEU A 182 13.76 0.53 -1.48
N GLN A 183 13.60 1.38 -0.47
CA GLN A 183 14.62 2.30 0.00
C GLN A 183 15.23 1.77 1.30
N PRO A 184 16.45 1.20 1.27
CA PRO A 184 17.09 0.70 2.48
C PRO A 184 17.45 1.86 3.41
N VAL A 185 16.79 1.93 4.56
CA VAL A 185 17.09 2.89 5.62
C VAL A 185 17.18 2.17 6.97
N PRO A 186 18.16 2.50 7.82
CA PRO A 186 18.27 1.89 9.13
C PRO A 186 17.18 2.43 10.08
N PRO A 187 16.78 1.64 11.09
CA PRO A 187 15.87 2.13 12.13
C PRO A 187 16.47 3.34 12.86
N HIS A 188 15.61 4.26 13.29
CA HIS A 188 15.94 5.50 14.01
C HIS A 188 16.84 6.49 13.26
N SER A 189 17.07 6.32 11.95
CA SER A 189 17.78 7.30 11.14
C SER A 189 16.95 8.57 10.92
N PRO A 190 17.57 9.75 10.71
CA PRO A 190 16.84 10.98 10.37
C PRO A 190 15.93 10.81 9.15
N GLU A 191 16.37 10.04 8.15
CA GLU A 191 15.58 9.75 6.94
C GLU A 191 14.32 8.96 7.28
N LEU A 192 14.43 7.92 8.11
CA LEU A 192 13.25 7.14 8.51
C LEU A 192 12.31 7.95 9.42
N LEU A 193 12.85 8.80 10.29
CA LEU A 193 12.06 9.65 11.19
C LEU A 193 11.16 10.64 10.45
N ALA A 194 11.50 11.00 9.21
CA ALA A 194 10.65 11.81 8.34
C ALA A 194 9.35 11.08 7.94
N HIS A 195 9.37 9.74 7.87
CA HIS A 195 8.23 8.90 7.45
C HIS A 195 7.56 8.16 8.61
N ASN A 196 8.30 7.87 9.69
CA ASN A 196 7.80 7.20 10.88
C ASN A 196 8.38 7.88 12.15
N PRO A 197 7.56 8.60 12.94
CA PRO A 197 8.04 9.34 14.11
C PRO A 197 8.63 8.45 15.22
N PHE A 198 8.37 7.13 15.20
CA PHE A 198 8.95 6.18 16.15
C PHE A 198 10.27 5.58 15.67
N GLY A 199 10.71 5.90 14.44
CA GLY A 199 11.94 5.40 13.84
C GLY A 199 11.94 3.88 13.62
N ARG A 200 10.75 3.28 13.42
CA ARG A 200 10.59 1.83 13.23
C ARG A 200 10.40 1.51 11.76
N VAL A 201 10.96 0.37 11.33
CA VAL A 201 10.79 -0.12 9.97
C VAL A 201 9.74 -1.23 9.93
N PRO A 202 8.93 -1.35 8.86
CA PRO A 202 8.92 -0.47 7.68
C PRO A 202 8.15 0.84 7.91
N ALA A 203 8.49 1.87 7.13
CA ALA A 203 7.55 2.91 6.74
C ALA A 203 7.18 2.71 5.25
N PHE A 204 6.08 3.31 4.81
CA PHE A 204 5.56 3.14 3.45
C PHE A 204 5.01 4.47 2.93
N SER A 205 5.18 4.71 1.63
CA SER A 205 4.50 5.79 0.93
C SER A 205 3.85 5.31 -0.37
N ASP A 206 2.75 5.96 -0.75
CA ASP A 206 2.19 5.98 -2.10
C ASP A 206 2.02 7.45 -2.51
N GLY A 207 3.00 7.98 -3.23
CA GLY A 207 3.10 9.40 -3.52
C GLY A 207 3.23 10.20 -2.22
N PRO A 208 2.35 11.19 -1.94
CA PRO A 208 2.40 11.94 -0.69
C PRO A 208 1.64 11.29 0.47
N ILE A 209 1.03 10.11 0.27
CA ILE A 209 0.30 9.41 1.32
C ILE A 209 1.29 8.50 2.03
N GLU A 210 1.40 8.62 3.35
CA GLU A 210 2.37 7.87 4.15
C GLU A 210 1.69 7.04 5.24
N PHE A 211 2.23 5.85 5.48
CA PHE A 211 1.79 4.93 6.50
C PHE A 211 2.98 4.34 7.26
N TYR A 212 2.77 4.09 8.53
CA TYR A 212 3.62 3.22 9.36
C TYR A 212 2.72 2.24 10.12
N GLU A 213 3.35 1.27 10.80
CA GLU A 213 2.73 0.03 11.29
C GLU A 213 2.39 -0.97 10.17
N THR A 214 3.08 -2.12 10.18
CA THR A 214 2.98 -3.16 9.15
C THR A 214 1.55 -3.61 8.88
N ARG A 215 0.71 -3.71 9.93
CA ARG A 215 -0.69 -4.13 9.77
C ARG A 215 -1.52 -3.08 9.04
N ALA A 216 -1.32 -1.80 9.35
CA ALA A 216 -2.00 -0.70 8.67
C ALA A 216 -1.57 -0.62 7.20
N ILE A 217 -0.26 -0.77 6.94
CA ILE A 217 0.30 -0.82 5.58
C ILE A 217 -0.35 -1.96 4.77
N LEU A 218 -0.44 -3.17 5.31
CA LEU A 218 -1.08 -4.30 4.61
C LEU A 218 -2.58 -4.07 4.36
N SER A 219 -3.30 -3.42 5.28
CA SER A 219 -4.70 -3.01 5.07
C SER A 219 -4.84 -2.08 3.88
N TYR A 220 -4.01 -1.03 3.85
CA TYR A 220 -3.98 -0.10 2.73
C TYR A 220 -3.67 -0.84 1.42
N ILE A 221 -2.66 -1.71 1.41
CA ILE A 221 -2.30 -2.48 0.21
C ILE A 221 -3.47 -3.36 -0.27
N ASP A 222 -4.19 -4.00 0.66
CA ASP A 222 -5.31 -4.87 0.30
C ASP A 222 -6.47 -4.11 -0.34
N GLU A 223 -6.82 -2.98 0.25
CA GLU A 223 -7.94 -2.14 -0.18
C GLU A 223 -7.60 -1.33 -1.43
N ALA A 224 -6.40 -0.75 -1.50
CA ALA A 224 -5.99 0.22 -2.52
C ALA A 224 -5.66 -0.42 -3.88
N PHE A 225 -5.07 -1.61 -3.89
CA PHE A 225 -4.56 -2.23 -5.12
C PHE A 225 -5.40 -3.43 -5.55
N ASP A 226 -5.46 -3.63 -6.87
CA ASP A 226 -6.07 -4.80 -7.49
C ASP A 226 -5.28 -6.07 -7.17
N GLY A 227 -5.82 -7.23 -7.51
CA GLY A 227 -5.23 -8.54 -7.21
C GLY A 227 -5.94 -9.28 -6.07
N PRO A 228 -5.39 -10.43 -5.62
CA PRO A 228 -6.04 -11.27 -4.63
C PRO A 228 -6.25 -10.52 -3.31
N SER A 229 -7.35 -10.80 -2.61
CA SER A 229 -7.52 -10.28 -1.25
C SER A 229 -6.54 -10.98 -0.32
N LEU A 230 -5.93 -10.19 0.57
CA LEU A 230 -5.06 -10.65 1.64
C LEU A 230 -5.83 -10.84 2.95
N LEU A 231 -7.14 -10.62 2.97
CA LEU A 231 -7.98 -10.95 4.11
C LEU A 231 -8.43 -12.42 4.03
N PRO A 232 -8.58 -13.10 5.18
CA PRO A 232 -9.17 -14.42 5.20
C PRO A 232 -10.57 -14.43 4.57
N GLN A 233 -10.88 -15.45 3.77
CA GLN A 233 -12.22 -15.61 3.19
C GLN A 233 -13.27 -15.91 4.27
N TRP A 234 -14.54 -15.61 3.99
CA TRP A 234 -15.72 -16.04 4.78
C TRP A 234 -16.10 -15.18 6.01
N GLY A 235 -15.98 -13.86 5.89
CA GLY A 235 -16.71 -12.92 6.75
C GLY A 235 -16.07 -12.64 8.11
N ALA A 236 -16.84 -12.00 9.00
CA ALA A 236 -16.32 -11.36 10.21
C ALA A 236 -15.53 -12.30 11.14
N THR A 237 -15.95 -13.56 11.29
CA THR A 237 -15.25 -14.53 12.14
C THR A 237 -13.88 -14.91 11.60
N ALA A 238 -13.75 -15.11 10.28
CA ALA A 238 -12.48 -15.42 9.65
C ALA A 238 -11.53 -14.21 9.72
N HIS A 239 -12.05 -13.00 9.49
CA HIS A 239 -11.29 -11.75 9.65
C HIS A 239 -10.77 -11.62 11.09
N ALA A 240 -11.63 -11.81 12.09
CA ALA A 240 -11.23 -11.76 13.50
C ALA A 240 -10.17 -12.81 13.85
N ARG A 241 -10.24 -14.01 13.25
CA ARG A 241 -9.21 -15.04 13.44
C ARG A 241 -7.88 -14.64 12.80
N GLY A 242 -7.90 -14.03 11.61
CA GLY A 242 -6.71 -13.47 10.97
C GLY A 242 -6.06 -12.41 11.85
N GLU A 243 -6.86 -11.46 12.36
CA GLU A 243 -6.38 -10.44 13.29
C GLU A 243 -5.83 -11.01 14.58
N GLN A 244 -6.47 -12.06 15.12
CA GLN A 244 -5.96 -12.74 16.31
C GLN A 244 -4.53 -13.24 16.09
N TRP A 245 -4.25 -13.88 14.95
CA TRP A 245 -2.90 -14.38 14.65
C TRP A 245 -1.90 -13.26 14.42
N ILE A 246 -2.28 -12.19 13.71
CA ILE A 246 -1.39 -11.02 13.55
C ILE A 246 -1.10 -10.37 14.91
N SER A 247 -2.11 -10.28 15.78
CA SER A 247 -1.97 -9.73 17.13
C SER A 247 -1.06 -10.61 17.99
N LEU A 248 -1.25 -11.92 17.96
CA LEU A 248 -0.37 -12.87 18.65
C LEU A 248 1.08 -12.74 18.18
N ILE A 249 1.29 -12.59 16.87
CA ILE A 249 2.63 -12.39 16.30
C ILE A 249 3.24 -11.09 16.82
N ASN A 250 2.53 -9.97 16.72
CA ASN A 250 3.07 -8.66 17.08
C ASN A 250 3.28 -8.50 18.59
N CYS A 251 2.39 -9.05 19.42
CA CYS A 251 2.42 -8.89 20.87
C CYS A 251 3.28 -9.93 21.58
N HIS A 252 3.48 -11.11 21.00
CA HIS A 252 4.15 -12.23 21.67
C HIS A 252 5.23 -12.87 20.81
N ALA A 253 4.90 -13.38 19.62
CA ALA A 253 5.84 -14.19 18.84
C ALA A 253 7.05 -13.41 18.34
N TYR A 254 6.87 -12.15 17.96
CA TYR A 254 7.98 -11.31 17.52
C TYR A 254 9.00 -11.07 18.63
N ASP A 255 8.55 -10.88 19.87
CA ASP A 255 9.48 -10.71 20.98
C ASP A 255 10.27 -12.00 21.26
N ALA A 256 9.58 -13.13 21.43
CA ALA A 256 10.22 -14.41 21.72
C ALA A 256 11.08 -14.92 20.56
N MET A 257 10.51 -15.04 19.37
CA MET A 257 11.15 -15.66 18.20
C MET A 257 12.15 -14.73 17.51
N VAL A 258 11.88 -13.42 17.46
CA VAL A 258 12.76 -12.48 16.75
C VAL A 258 13.71 -11.78 17.70
N ARG A 259 13.22 -11.03 18.69
CA ARG A 259 14.08 -10.19 19.55
C ARG A 259 14.99 -10.98 20.48
N ARG A 260 14.42 -11.97 21.18
CA ARG A 260 15.15 -12.79 22.15
C ARG A 260 15.85 -14.00 21.55
N TYR A 261 15.54 -14.36 20.30
CA TYR A 261 16.16 -15.50 19.62
C TYR A 261 16.93 -15.10 18.34
N VAL A 262 16.26 -14.84 17.21
CA VAL A 262 16.92 -14.57 15.91
C VAL A 262 17.95 -13.44 16.01
N LEU A 263 17.61 -12.31 16.66
CA LEU A 263 18.53 -11.18 16.77
C LEU A 263 19.76 -11.45 17.64
N GLN A 264 19.71 -12.44 18.54
CA GLN A 264 20.90 -12.84 19.31
C GLN A 264 21.93 -13.54 18.43
N TYR A 265 21.50 -14.21 17.35
CA TYR A 265 22.40 -14.81 16.37
C TYR A 265 22.83 -13.82 15.29
N VAL A 266 21.93 -12.94 14.83
CA VAL A 266 22.23 -11.98 13.76
C VAL A 266 23.08 -10.79 14.27
N PHE A 267 22.86 -10.37 15.52
CA PHE A 267 23.61 -9.29 16.17
C PHE A 267 24.06 -9.73 17.56
N PRO A 268 25.01 -10.67 17.65
CA PRO A 268 25.43 -11.23 18.93
C PRO A 268 26.11 -10.16 19.80
N LYS A 269 25.68 -10.11 21.06
CA LYS A 269 26.22 -9.20 22.10
C LYS A 269 26.78 -9.94 23.31
N GLY A 270 26.78 -11.27 23.28
CA GLY A 270 27.35 -12.09 24.34
C GLY A 270 28.88 -12.10 24.29
N GLU A 271 29.47 -12.83 25.24
CA GLU A 271 30.92 -12.96 25.35
C GLU A 271 31.55 -13.42 24.02
N ASN A 272 32.67 -12.78 23.64
CA ASN A 272 33.40 -13.06 22.40
C ASN A 272 32.56 -13.00 21.12
N GLY A 273 31.51 -12.17 21.10
CA GLY A 273 30.63 -12.02 19.94
C GLY A 273 29.76 -13.26 19.70
N GLN A 274 29.52 -14.07 20.73
CA GLN A 274 28.59 -15.20 20.66
C GLN A 274 27.15 -14.78 20.99
N PRO A 275 26.14 -15.56 20.56
CA PRO A 275 24.77 -15.35 20.97
C PRO A 275 24.60 -15.45 22.50
N GLU A 276 23.80 -14.57 23.09
CA GLU A 276 23.55 -14.57 24.54
C GLU A 276 22.66 -15.75 24.95
N ARG A 277 23.27 -16.81 25.48
CA ARG A 277 22.59 -18.06 25.82
C ARG A 277 21.47 -17.88 26.82
N LYS A 278 21.67 -17.05 27.85
CA LYS A 278 20.65 -16.85 28.88
C LYS A 278 19.35 -16.29 28.30
N THR A 279 19.45 -15.37 27.34
CA THR A 279 18.29 -14.80 26.64
C THR A 279 17.61 -15.83 25.74
N ILE A 280 18.40 -16.59 24.97
CA ILE A 280 17.90 -17.66 24.10
C ILE A 280 17.17 -18.72 24.92
N ASP A 281 17.84 -19.32 25.91
CA ASP A 281 17.33 -20.43 26.70
C ASP A 281 16.07 -20.04 27.48
N GLY A 282 16.00 -18.78 27.94
CA GLY A 282 14.80 -18.23 28.58
C GLY A 282 13.62 -18.03 27.61
N ALA A 283 13.86 -17.86 26.31
CA ALA A 283 12.81 -17.70 25.31
C ALA A 283 12.30 -19.04 24.74
N LEU A 284 13.11 -20.10 24.75
CA LEU A 284 12.77 -21.38 24.13
C LEU A 284 11.43 -22.00 24.60
N PRO A 285 11.07 -22.00 25.92
CA PRO A 285 9.79 -22.54 26.35
C PRO A 285 8.59 -21.76 25.79
N GLU A 286 8.74 -20.44 25.69
CA GLU A 286 7.70 -19.55 25.15
C GLU A 286 7.56 -19.72 23.63
N ILE A 287 8.68 -19.80 22.91
CA ILE A 287 8.70 -20.13 21.48
C ILE A 287 8.01 -21.48 21.26
N ALA A 288 8.35 -22.50 22.05
CA ALA A 288 7.75 -23.82 21.92
C ALA A 288 6.23 -23.79 22.08
N ALA A 289 5.71 -23.11 23.11
CA ALA A 289 4.29 -22.98 23.37
C ALA A 289 3.54 -22.20 22.26
N GLN A 290 4.14 -21.11 21.76
CA GLN A 290 3.57 -20.33 20.65
C GLN A 290 3.54 -21.14 19.35
N LEU A 291 4.59 -21.92 19.06
CA LEU A 291 4.62 -22.82 17.91
C LEU A 291 3.61 -23.96 18.05
N ASP A 292 3.33 -24.46 19.26
CA ASP A 292 2.28 -25.48 19.49
C ASP A 292 0.88 -24.91 19.20
N ALA A 293 0.63 -23.66 19.59
CA ALA A 293 -0.62 -22.98 19.25
C ALA A 293 -0.77 -22.78 17.73
N LEU A 294 0.31 -22.44 17.03
CA LEU A 294 0.32 -22.31 15.58
C LEU A 294 0.16 -23.67 14.88
N GLU A 295 0.82 -24.72 15.36
CA GLU A 295 0.67 -26.10 14.87
C GLU A 295 -0.79 -26.56 14.94
N GLN A 296 -1.45 -26.29 16.07
CA GLN A 296 -2.89 -26.56 16.23
C GLN A 296 -3.74 -25.70 15.30
N ALA A 297 -3.36 -24.45 15.03
CA ALA A 297 -4.11 -23.56 14.15
C ALA A 297 -4.16 -24.05 12.70
N TYR A 298 -3.06 -24.62 12.20
CA TYR A 298 -3.03 -25.15 10.84
C TYR A 298 -3.97 -26.35 10.67
N GLU A 299 -4.13 -27.20 11.69
CA GLU A 299 -4.90 -28.46 11.58
C GLU A 299 -4.48 -29.23 10.31
N ASP A 300 -5.39 -29.49 9.37
CA ASP A 300 -5.14 -30.11 8.07
C ASP A 300 -5.02 -29.09 6.91
N ARG A 301 -4.97 -27.79 7.21
CA ARG A 301 -4.91 -26.69 6.23
C ARG A 301 -3.50 -26.27 5.88
N ASP A 302 -3.40 -25.52 4.79
CA ASP A 302 -2.15 -24.95 4.26
C ASP A 302 -1.91 -23.49 4.66
N TYR A 303 -2.93 -22.82 5.22
CA TYR A 303 -2.90 -21.43 5.67
C TYR A 303 -3.47 -21.32 7.08
N LEU A 304 -3.05 -20.31 7.85
CA LEU A 304 -3.51 -20.09 9.23
C LEU A 304 -5.02 -19.91 9.35
N VAL A 305 -5.63 -19.29 8.35
CA VAL A 305 -7.07 -19.06 8.29
C VAL A 305 -7.55 -19.22 6.86
N GLY A 306 -8.57 -20.04 6.66
CA GLY A 306 -9.18 -20.22 5.35
C GLY A 306 -8.39 -21.14 4.41
N GLY A 307 -8.63 -20.98 3.11
CA GLY A 307 -8.03 -21.80 2.05
C GLY A 307 -7.07 -21.04 1.12
N THR A 308 -6.77 -19.77 1.41
CA THR A 308 -5.87 -18.92 0.61
C THR A 308 -4.96 -18.11 1.50
N VAL A 309 -3.85 -17.63 0.92
CA VAL A 309 -2.90 -16.74 1.61
C VAL A 309 -3.63 -15.51 2.19
N SER A 310 -3.25 -15.13 3.41
CA SER A 310 -3.74 -13.95 4.10
C SER A 310 -2.60 -13.14 4.71
N MET A 311 -2.90 -11.94 5.20
CA MET A 311 -1.97 -11.11 5.95
C MET A 311 -1.34 -11.89 7.12
N ALA A 312 -2.09 -12.74 7.80
CA ALA A 312 -1.57 -13.54 8.91
C ALA A 312 -0.41 -14.46 8.46
N ASP A 313 -0.56 -15.10 7.30
CA ASP A 313 0.48 -15.94 6.72
C ASP A 313 1.71 -15.12 6.28
N LEU A 314 1.49 -13.92 5.72
CA LEU A 314 2.56 -12.99 5.32
C LEU A 314 3.34 -12.42 6.51
N PHE A 315 2.68 -12.25 7.67
CA PHE A 315 3.34 -11.88 8.92
C PHE A 315 4.18 -13.02 9.49
N LEU A 316 3.65 -14.25 9.45
CA LEU A 316 4.28 -15.41 10.07
C LEU A 316 5.46 -15.96 9.25
N ALA A 317 5.30 -16.06 7.92
CA ALA A 317 6.23 -16.81 7.07
C ALA A 317 7.68 -16.31 7.13
N PRO A 318 7.99 -14.99 7.12
CA PRO A 318 9.35 -14.50 7.31
C PRO A 318 9.94 -14.86 8.68
N ILE A 319 9.13 -14.81 9.75
CA ILE A 319 9.58 -15.09 11.12
C ILE A 319 9.98 -16.56 11.24
N LEU A 320 9.13 -17.49 10.78
CA LEU A 320 9.44 -18.92 10.80
C LEU A 320 10.65 -19.27 9.92
N ALA A 321 10.82 -18.57 8.79
CA ALA A 321 11.99 -18.74 7.95
C ALA A 321 13.28 -18.38 8.68
N TYR A 322 13.31 -17.26 9.42
CA TYR A 322 14.48 -16.84 10.19
C TYR A 322 14.70 -17.69 11.44
N LEU A 323 13.62 -18.08 12.12
CA LEU A 323 13.67 -18.98 13.26
C LEU A 323 14.37 -20.30 12.90
N GLY A 324 13.99 -20.89 11.76
CA GLY A 324 14.55 -22.15 11.27
C GLY A 324 15.98 -22.08 10.72
N MET A 325 16.61 -20.90 10.68
CA MET A 325 18.02 -20.78 10.29
C MET A 325 18.99 -21.19 11.41
N PHE A 326 18.51 -21.27 12.66
CA PHE A 326 19.34 -21.51 13.83
C PHE A 326 18.94 -22.82 14.54
N PRO A 327 19.86 -23.46 15.29
CA PRO A 327 19.71 -24.87 15.67
C PRO A 327 18.46 -25.19 16.49
N GLU A 328 18.15 -24.42 17.54
CA GLU A 328 16.99 -24.68 18.40
C GLU A 328 15.67 -24.40 17.69
N GLY A 329 15.62 -23.33 16.90
CA GLY A 329 14.45 -22.98 16.10
C GLY A 329 14.17 -24.07 15.07
N ALA A 330 15.19 -24.57 14.37
CA ALA A 330 15.06 -25.70 13.46
C ALA A 330 14.54 -26.96 14.18
N ALA A 331 15.15 -27.33 15.31
CA ALA A 331 14.75 -28.51 16.10
C ALA A 331 13.32 -28.38 16.68
N LEU A 332 12.86 -27.17 16.99
CA LEU A 332 11.48 -26.93 17.39
C LEU A 332 10.52 -27.07 16.21
N LEU A 333 10.86 -26.55 15.04
CA LEU A 333 10.02 -26.65 13.84
C LEU A 333 9.86 -28.09 13.35
N GLU A 334 10.91 -28.92 13.45
CA GLU A 334 10.87 -30.34 13.08
C GLU A 334 9.81 -31.17 13.82
N LYS A 335 9.39 -30.74 15.01
CA LYS A 335 8.39 -31.43 15.81
C LYS A 335 6.94 -31.10 15.41
N ARG A 336 6.75 -30.23 14.41
CA ARG A 336 5.49 -29.54 14.12
C ARG A 336 5.15 -29.62 12.62
N PRO A 337 4.68 -30.79 12.17
CA PRO A 337 4.53 -31.09 10.74
C PRO A 337 3.49 -30.21 10.03
N ASN A 338 2.42 -29.78 10.69
CA ASN A 338 1.42 -28.91 10.05
C ASN A 338 1.99 -27.52 9.77
N LEU A 339 2.75 -26.97 10.71
CA LEU A 339 3.45 -25.71 10.56
C LEU A 339 4.52 -25.83 9.46
N GLN A 340 5.27 -26.95 9.40
CA GLN A 340 6.21 -27.18 8.30
C GLN A 340 5.52 -27.26 6.93
N ARG A 341 4.36 -27.91 6.85
CA ARG A 341 3.54 -27.95 5.62
C ARG A 341 3.12 -26.54 5.18
N GLY A 342 2.52 -25.76 6.08
CA GLY A 342 2.12 -24.38 5.78
C GLY A 342 3.32 -23.51 5.38
N GLN A 343 4.46 -23.66 6.07
CA GLN A 343 5.68 -22.95 5.73
C GLN A 343 6.23 -23.34 4.35
N ALA A 344 6.12 -24.61 3.94
CA ALA A 344 6.52 -25.06 2.61
C ALA A 344 5.65 -24.42 1.52
N VAL A 345 4.34 -24.33 1.76
CA VAL A 345 3.40 -23.63 0.87
C VAL A 345 3.80 -22.17 0.71
N MET A 346 4.10 -21.47 1.82
CA MET A 346 4.54 -20.07 1.76
C MET A 346 5.90 -19.90 1.08
N ARG A 347 6.86 -20.80 1.30
CA ARG A 347 8.18 -20.76 0.67
C ARG A 347 8.14 -21.01 -0.84
N ALA A 348 7.14 -21.75 -1.33
CA ALA A 348 6.95 -22.00 -2.76
C ALA A 348 6.37 -20.80 -3.51
N ARG A 349 5.88 -19.76 -2.82
CA ARG A 349 5.26 -18.59 -3.45
C ARG A 349 6.30 -17.70 -4.13
N PRO A 350 6.02 -17.15 -5.33
CA PRO A 350 6.89 -16.17 -5.97
C PRO A 350 7.21 -14.96 -5.09
N SER A 351 6.23 -14.47 -4.33
CA SER A 351 6.39 -13.35 -3.40
C SER A 351 7.43 -13.62 -2.32
N PHE A 352 7.51 -14.86 -1.81
CA PHE A 352 8.48 -15.23 -0.80
C PHE A 352 9.90 -15.25 -1.39
N ALA A 353 10.06 -15.80 -2.59
CA ALA A 353 11.33 -15.86 -3.30
C ALA A 353 11.83 -14.46 -3.71
N ALA A 354 10.95 -13.63 -4.29
CA ALA A 354 11.27 -12.26 -4.73
C ALA A 354 11.72 -11.34 -3.58
N THR A 355 11.33 -11.68 -2.35
CA THR A 355 11.60 -10.86 -1.15
C THR A 355 12.64 -11.48 -0.22
N GLN A 356 13.33 -12.54 -0.64
CA GLN A 356 14.38 -13.16 0.15
C GLN A 356 15.47 -12.11 0.49
N PRO A 357 15.84 -11.94 1.77
CA PRO A 357 16.88 -10.99 2.14
C PRO A 357 18.23 -11.48 1.64
N GLN A 358 19.05 -10.55 1.15
CA GLN A 358 20.47 -10.83 0.93
C GLN A 358 21.18 -10.73 2.29
N LEU A 359 21.57 -11.87 2.84
CA LEU A 359 22.37 -11.96 4.06
C LEU A 359 23.84 -12.03 3.61
N HIS A 360 24.46 -10.86 3.44
CA HIS A 360 25.91 -10.74 3.26
C HIS A 360 26.58 -10.45 4.59
#